data_AF-A0A2V5R4H6-F1
#
_entry.id   AF-A0A2V5R4H6-F1
#
_cell.length_a   1.000
_cell.length_b   1.000
_cell.length_c   1.000
_cell.angle_alpha   90.00
_cell.angle_beta   90.00
_cell.angle_gamma   90.00
#
_symmetry.space_group_name_H-M   'P 1'
#
loop_
_entity.id
_entity.type
_entity.pdbx_description
1 polymer ?
#
loop_
_entity_poly.entity_id
_entity_poly.type
_entity_poly.pdbx_seq_one_letter_code
_entity_poly.pdbx_strand_id
1 'polypeptide(L)'
;MLTKEPYLLSVGFVNWSPHLGVDPQPYIEAGYYTEHHKVIVGAIHAGYKNEAILGYAYDFNKTWRVQVDFQSGSENSSTIGFTCNVTPDFQFNPAIYFSNDDPRRLMGYIVFTYTFHLWHGKNEDGAAPTKQAEHVAGGK
;
A
#
# COMPACT_ATOMS: atom_id res chain seq x y z
N MET A 1 1.35 -5.59 -8.09
CA MET A 1 0.92 -4.38 -8.80
C MET A 1 2.15 -3.67 -9.35
N LEU A 2 2.30 -3.59 -10.68
CA LEU A 2 3.22 -2.64 -11.32
C LEU A 2 2.38 -1.43 -11.72
N THR A 3 2.56 -0.31 -11.02
CA THR A 3 1.84 0.94 -11.29
C THR A 3 2.30 1.51 -12.63
N LYS A 4 1.37 1.98 -13.47
CA LYS A 4 1.66 2.51 -14.82
C LYS A 4 2.32 3.90 -14.78
N GLU A 5 2.20 4.60 -13.66
CA GLU A 5 2.74 5.93 -13.42
C GLU A 5 3.53 5.91 -12.11
N PRO A 6 4.72 6.54 -12.06
CA PRO A 6 5.61 6.45 -10.92
C PRO A 6 5.24 7.43 -9.81
N TYR A 7 4.16 8.21 -9.93
CA TYR A 7 3.77 9.21 -8.95
C TYR A 7 2.49 8.80 -8.22
N LEU A 8 2.49 8.98 -6.92
CA LEU A 8 1.32 8.82 -6.06
C LEU A 8 1.11 10.13 -5.30
N LEU A 9 -0.11 10.64 -5.27
CA LEU A 9 -0.50 11.75 -4.40
C LEU A 9 -1.69 11.30 -3.57
N SER A 10 -1.56 11.40 -2.25
CA SER A 10 -2.57 11.00 -1.29
C SER A 10 -2.86 12.16 -0.34
N VAL A 11 -4.14 12.43 -0.11
CA VAL A 11 -4.61 13.42 0.85
C VAL A 11 -5.77 12.82 1.63
N GLY A 12 -5.85 13.09 2.92
CA GLY A 12 -6.92 12.54 3.73
C GLY A 12 -6.86 12.99 5.18
N PHE A 13 -7.67 12.34 6.01
CA PHE A 13 -7.72 12.55 7.45
C PHE A 13 -7.61 11.18 8.14
N VAL A 14 -6.76 11.06 9.15
CA VAL A 14 -6.57 9.83 9.95
C VAL A 14 -6.88 10.06 11.42
N ASN A 15 -6.97 8.96 12.19
CA ASN A 15 -7.15 8.95 13.65
C ASN A 15 -8.33 9.80 14.17
N TRP A 16 -9.37 9.96 13.36
CA TRP A 16 -10.56 10.75 13.69
C TRP A 16 -11.64 9.88 14.33
N SER A 17 -12.22 10.35 15.44
CA SER A 17 -13.43 9.76 16.03
C SER A 17 -14.38 10.85 16.50
N PRO A 18 -15.52 11.06 15.81
CA PRO A 18 -16.56 11.99 16.23
C PRO A 18 -17.11 11.67 17.63
N HIS A 19 -17.09 10.39 18.01
CA HIS A 19 -17.66 9.92 19.27
C HIS A 19 -16.72 10.17 20.46
N LEU A 20 -15.41 10.11 20.24
CA LEU A 20 -14.40 10.32 21.28
C LEU A 20 -13.90 11.78 21.35
N GLY A 21 -14.43 12.67 20.50
CA GLY A 21 -14.02 14.07 20.45
C GLY A 21 -12.56 14.26 20.03
N VAL A 22 -12.00 13.30 19.28
CA VAL A 22 -10.63 13.38 18.76
C VAL A 22 -10.67 14.15 17.45
N ASP A 23 -9.93 15.26 17.36
CA ASP A 23 -9.86 16.07 16.14
C ASP A 23 -9.25 15.26 14.97
N PRO A 24 -9.77 15.44 13.74
CA PRO A 24 -9.22 14.77 12.57
C PRO A 24 -7.79 15.23 12.30
N GLN A 25 -6.90 14.29 11.93
CA GLN A 25 -5.52 14.59 11.60
C GLN A 25 -5.34 14.61 10.08
N PRO A 26 -5.38 15.79 9.41
CA PRO A 26 -5.18 15.86 7.98
C PRO A 26 -3.74 15.53 7.60
N TYR A 27 -3.57 14.80 6.50
CA TYR A 27 -2.28 14.48 5.92
C TYR A 27 -2.25 14.71 4.42
N ILE A 28 -1.05 14.97 3.91
CA ILE A 28 -0.72 15.00 2.49
C ILE A 28 0.58 14.24 2.28
N GLU A 29 0.58 13.32 1.32
CA GLU A 29 1.73 12.49 0.98
C GLU A 29 1.92 12.42 -0.54
N ALA A 30 3.15 12.59 -0.97
CA ALA A 30 3.57 12.36 -2.34
C ALA A 30 4.56 11.18 -2.37
N GLY A 31 4.33 10.26 -3.29
CA GLY A 31 5.13 9.06 -3.49
C GLY A 31 5.76 9.02 -4.87
N TYR A 32 6.99 8.54 -4.93
CA TYR A 32 7.68 8.18 -6.17
C TYR A 32 8.00 6.68 -6.19
N TYR A 33 7.33 5.95 -7.06
CA TYR A 33 7.28 4.48 -7.11
C TYR A 33 7.95 4.00 -8.38
N THR A 34 9.19 3.53 -8.24
CA THR A 34 9.91 2.79 -9.28
C THR A 34 9.61 1.29 -9.18
N GLU A 35 10.23 0.49 -10.05
CA GLU A 35 10.04 -0.98 -10.08
C GLU A 35 10.34 -1.62 -8.72
N HIS A 36 11.45 -1.24 -8.09
CA HIS A 36 11.87 -1.76 -6.79
C HIS A 36 11.74 -0.75 -5.66
N HIS A 37 12.10 0.51 -5.90
CA HIS A 37 12.16 1.54 -4.86
C HIS A 37 10.90 2.38 -4.85
N LYS A 38 10.30 2.53 -3.69
CA LYS A 38 9.17 3.42 -3.45
C LYS A 38 9.57 4.38 -2.35
N VAL A 39 9.49 5.67 -2.64
CA VAL A 39 9.77 6.73 -1.66
C VAL A 39 8.48 7.48 -1.45
N ILE A 40 8.13 7.77 -0.20
CA ILE A 40 6.96 8.54 0.19
C ILE A 40 7.45 9.68 1.07
N VAL A 41 6.99 10.89 0.79
CA VAL A 41 7.27 12.06 1.63
C VAL A 41 5.95 12.79 1.86
N GLY A 42 5.73 13.27 3.07
CA GLY A 42 4.48 13.92 3.40
C GLY A 42 4.56 14.78 4.64
N ALA A 43 3.43 15.39 4.94
CA ALA A 43 3.22 16.11 6.18
C ALA A 43 1.84 15.76 6.74
N ILE A 44 1.77 15.62 8.06
CA ILE A 44 0.54 15.45 8.81
C ILE A 44 0.43 16.55 9.85
N HIS A 45 -0.79 17.03 10.07
CA HIS A 45 -1.08 17.97 11.14
C HIS A 45 -1.82 17.23 12.26
N ALA A 46 -1.16 17.07 13.40
CA ALA A 46 -1.70 16.36 14.56
C ALA A 46 -1.50 17.22 15.82
N GLY A 47 -2.57 17.42 16.60
CA GLY A 47 -2.48 18.08 17.91
C GLY A 47 -1.80 19.45 17.88
N TYR A 48 -2.10 20.30 16.89
CA TYR A 48 -1.52 21.63 16.66
C TYR A 48 -0.04 21.63 16.21
N LYS A 49 0.53 20.48 15.84
CA LYS A 49 1.92 20.35 15.35
C LYS A 49 1.91 19.87 13.90
N ASN A 50 2.88 20.35 13.12
CA ASN A 50 3.16 19.85 11.78
C ASN A 50 4.28 18.83 11.87
N GLU A 51 4.04 17.64 11.37
CA GLU A 51 4.97 16.51 11.43
C GLU A 51 5.25 16.01 10.02
N ALA A 52 6.50 15.74 9.73
CA ALA A 52 6.93 15.16 8.47
C ALA A 52 6.76 13.64 8.49
N ILE A 53 6.30 13.10 7.37
CA ILE A 53 6.23 11.66 7.08
C ILE A 53 7.28 11.36 6.03
N LEU A 54 8.07 10.32 6.26
CA LEU A 54 9.04 9.80 5.31
C LEU A 54 8.94 8.28 5.27
N GLY A 55 8.52 7.76 4.14
CA GLY A 55 8.41 6.33 3.87
C GLY A 55 9.40 5.90 2.81
N TYR A 56 9.98 4.72 2.99
CA TYR A 56 10.77 4.04 2.00
C TYR A 56 10.38 2.57 1.96
N ALA A 57 10.00 2.09 0.78
CA ALA A 57 9.71 0.69 0.54
C ALA A 57 10.59 0.13 -0.58
N TYR A 58 10.95 -1.13 -0.44
CA TYR A 58 11.71 -1.88 -1.42
C TYR A 58 11.03 -3.21 -1.73
N ASP A 59 10.65 -3.41 -2.99
CA ASP A 59 10.05 -4.65 -3.50
C ASP A 59 11.16 -5.56 -4.02
N PHE A 60 11.41 -6.66 -3.31
CA PHE A 60 12.33 -7.70 -3.79
C PHE A 60 11.71 -8.48 -4.95
N ASN A 61 10.42 -8.74 -4.86
CA ASN A 61 9.63 -9.40 -5.89
C ASN A 61 8.14 -9.07 -5.69
N LYS A 62 7.26 -9.68 -6.49
CA LYS A 62 5.81 -9.46 -6.38
C LYS A 62 5.22 -9.92 -5.03
N THR A 63 5.92 -10.78 -4.29
CA THR A 63 5.49 -11.36 -3.02
C THR A 63 6.01 -10.56 -1.84
N TRP A 64 7.27 -10.13 -1.86
CA TRP A 64 7.97 -9.57 -0.70
C TRP A 64 8.34 -8.11 -0.91
N ARG A 65 7.89 -7.28 0.02
CA ARG A 65 8.28 -5.87 0.18
C ARG A 65 8.77 -5.65 1.60
N VAL A 66 9.84 -4.87 1.75
CA VAL A 66 10.21 -4.27 3.04
C VAL A 66 9.83 -2.80 3.00
N GLN A 67 9.39 -2.26 4.13
CA GLN A 67 9.02 -0.86 4.26
C GLN A 67 9.57 -0.30 5.57
N VAL A 68 10.01 0.94 5.51
CA VAL A 68 10.46 1.75 6.64
C VAL A 68 9.73 3.06 6.56
N ASP A 69 8.98 3.40 7.60
CA ASP A 69 8.24 4.66 7.70
C ASP A 69 8.73 5.42 8.93
N PHE A 70 8.91 6.72 8.79
CA PHE A 70 9.33 7.62 9.85
C PHE A 70 8.34 8.77 9.91
N GLN A 71 7.73 8.97 11.07
CA GLN A 71 6.97 10.17 11.36
C GLN A 71 7.74 11.00 12.40
N SER A 72 7.97 12.27 12.09
CA SER A 72 8.69 13.18 12.98
C SER A 72 7.85 13.54 14.21
N GLY A 73 8.49 13.86 15.31
CA GLY A 73 7.82 14.20 16.58
C GLY A 73 8.18 13.21 17.67
N SER A 74 8.42 13.69 18.89
CA SER A 74 8.79 12.84 20.03
C SER A 74 7.67 11.86 20.39
N GLU A 75 6.42 12.27 20.17
CA GLU A 75 5.23 11.47 20.45
C GLU A 75 4.96 10.38 19.40
N ASN A 76 5.71 10.35 18.30
CA ASN A 76 5.51 9.40 17.21
C ASN A 76 6.52 8.25 17.23
N SER A 77 6.38 7.38 16.24
CA SER A 77 7.21 6.20 16.06
C SER A 77 7.78 6.11 14.66
N SER A 78 8.95 5.49 14.58
CA SER A 78 9.50 4.93 13.36
C SER A 78 9.02 3.49 13.21
N THR A 79 8.78 3.03 11.99
CA THR A 79 8.20 1.71 11.72
C THR A 79 9.06 0.98 10.74
N ILE A 80 9.28 -0.32 10.99
CA ILE A 80 9.88 -1.22 10.01
C ILE A 80 8.93 -2.40 9.83
N GLY A 81 8.55 -2.67 8.59
CA GLY A 81 7.58 -3.71 8.24
C GLY A 81 7.99 -4.51 7.02
N PHE A 82 7.41 -5.70 6.92
CA PHE A 82 7.52 -6.55 5.75
C PHE A 82 6.13 -6.86 5.25
N THR A 83 5.84 -6.58 3.98
CA THR A 83 4.59 -7.02 3.36
C THR A 83 4.85 -8.30 2.57
N CYS A 84 4.03 -9.31 2.82
CA CYS A 84 4.01 -10.56 2.06
C CYS A 84 2.64 -10.77 1.41
N ASN A 85 2.65 -10.79 0.07
CA ASN A 85 1.47 -11.05 -0.75
C ASN A 85 1.33 -12.57 -0.97
N VAL A 86 0.55 -13.22 -0.11
CA VAL A 86 0.32 -14.68 -0.18
C VAL A 86 -0.55 -15.02 -1.38
N THR A 87 -1.56 -14.20 -1.64
CA THR A 87 -2.39 -14.27 -2.86
C THR A 87 -2.58 -12.85 -3.41
N PRO A 88 -3.14 -12.67 -4.62
CA PRO A 88 -3.45 -11.34 -5.15
C PRO A 88 -4.32 -10.49 -4.21
N ASP A 89 -5.17 -11.13 -3.42
CA ASP A 89 -6.17 -10.47 -2.57
C ASP A 89 -5.82 -10.51 -1.08
N PHE A 90 -4.91 -11.40 -0.67
CA PHE A 90 -4.52 -11.59 0.72
C PHE A 90 -3.05 -11.25 0.94
N GLN A 91 -2.84 -10.30 1.86
CA GLN A 91 -1.52 -9.82 2.24
C GLN A 91 -1.41 -9.83 3.76
N PHE A 92 -0.22 -10.15 4.28
CA PHE A 92 0.08 -9.95 5.69
C PHE A 92 1.31 -9.06 5.84
N ASN A 93 1.28 -8.17 6.83
CA ASN A 93 2.30 -7.17 7.08
C ASN A 93 2.71 -7.18 8.56
N PRO A 94 3.69 -8.00 8.96
CA PRO A 94 4.36 -7.87 10.25
C PRO A 94 5.20 -6.61 10.27
N ALA A 95 5.03 -5.81 11.31
CA ALA A 95 5.77 -4.58 11.49
C ALA A 95 6.05 -4.28 12.96
N ILE A 96 7.09 -3.50 13.20
CA ILE A 96 7.55 -3.10 14.51
C ILE A 96 7.63 -1.58 14.53
N TYR A 97 6.95 -0.97 15.50
CA TYR A 97 7.09 0.43 15.85
C TYR A 97 8.18 0.63 16.89
N PHE A 98 9.02 1.63 16.66
CA PHE A 98 10.04 2.16 17.54
C PHE A 98 9.58 3.54 17.99
N SER A 99 9.31 3.72 19.29
CA SER A 99 8.97 5.04 19.81
C SER A 99 10.14 6.01 19.63
N ASN A 100 9.88 7.22 19.14
CA ASN A 100 10.93 8.23 18.93
C ASN A 100 11.46 8.78 20.27
N ASP A 101 10.62 8.85 21.30
CA ASP A 101 11.01 9.33 22.66
C ASP A 101 11.85 8.32 23.47
N ASP A 102 11.52 7.02 23.39
CA ASP A 102 12.27 5.95 24.07
C ASP A 102 12.52 4.77 23.12
N PRO A 103 13.76 4.59 22.63
CA PRO A 103 14.13 3.51 21.72
C PRO A 103 13.87 2.09 22.27
N ARG A 104 13.67 1.93 23.59
CA ARG A 104 13.37 0.64 24.22
C ARG A 104 11.89 0.26 24.14
N ARG A 105 11.02 1.21 23.82
CA ARG A 105 9.58 0.99 23.71
C ARG A 105 9.25 0.53 22.29
N LEU A 106 9.22 -0.80 22.15
CA LEU A 106 8.91 -1.48 20.90
C LEU A 106 7.48 -2.02 20.93
N MET A 107 6.75 -1.86 19.83
CA MET A 107 5.43 -2.46 19.65
C MET A 107 5.38 -3.22 18.33
N GLY A 108 5.37 -4.54 18.42
CA GLY A 108 5.16 -5.42 17.28
C GLY A 108 3.66 -5.59 16.99
N TYR A 109 3.30 -5.57 15.72
CA TYR A 109 1.94 -5.85 15.26
C TYR A 109 1.98 -6.60 13.93
N ILE A 110 0.90 -7.29 13.61
CA ILE A 110 0.72 -7.99 12.34
C ILE A 110 -0.62 -7.56 11.78
N VAL A 111 -0.61 -7.00 10.58
CA VAL A 111 -1.84 -6.66 9.84
C VAL A 111 -2.13 -7.75 8.83
N PHE A 112 -3.37 -8.23 8.82
CA PHE A 112 -3.89 -9.08 7.77
C PHE A 112 -4.86 -8.26 6.92
N THR A 113 -4.55 -8.13 5.64
CA THR A 113 -5.36 -7.38 4.68
C THR A 113 -5.96 -8.35 3.69
N TYR A 114 -7.28 -8.32 3.57
CA TYR A 114 -8.01 -9.05 2.54
C TYR A 114 -8.80 -8.07 1.67
N THR A 115 -8.57 -8.12 0.37
CA THR A 115 -9.19 -7.23 -0.61
C THR A 115 -10.42 -7.90 -1.23
N PHE A 116 -11.60 -7.30 -1.06
CA PHE A 116 -12.81 -7.73 -1.74
C PHE A 116 -13.05 -6.89 -2.99
N HIS A 117 -13.08 -7.53 -4.16
CA HIS A 117 -13.46 -6.86 -5.41
C HIS A 117 -14.98 -6.84 -5.55
N LEU A 118 -15.60 -5.73 -5.18
CA LEU A 118 -17.05 -5.55 -5.22
C LEU A 118 -17.61 -5.41 -6.65
N TRP A 119 -16.77 -5.05 -7.62
CA TRP A 119 -17.13 -4.95 -9.03
C TRP A 119 -16.01 -5.56 -9.88
N HIS A 120 -16.30 -6.64 -10.61
CA HIS A 120 -15.41 -7.09 -11.68
C HIS A 120 -15.57 -6.16 -12.88
N GLY A 121 -14.45 -5.56 -13.31
CA GLY A 121 -14.37 -5.01 -14.66
C GLY A 121 -14.67 -6.12 -15.66
N LYS A 122 -15.55 -5.81 -16.61
CA LYS A 122 -15.95 -6.64 -17.75
C LYS A 122 -14.84 -7.61 -18.18
N ASN A 123 -15.12 -8.91 -18.14
CA ASN A 123 -14.22 -9.98 -18.56
C ASN A 123 -13.39 -9.59 -19.79
N GLU A 124 -12.08 -9.74 -19.71
CA GLU A 124 -11.22 -9.94 -20.89
C GLU A 124 -11.40 -11.37 -21.46
N ASP A 125 -12.56 -12.00 -21.28
CA ASP A 125 -13.00 -13.17 -22.05
C ASP A 125 -13.61 -12.69 -23.37
N GLY A 126 -12.78 -12.01 -24.14
CA GLY A 126 -13.01 -11.64 -25.52
C GLY A 126 -12.08 -12.37 -26.46
N ALA A 127 -11.60 -13.56 -26.10
CA ALA A 127 -11.09 -14.50 -27.08
C ALA A 127 -12.28 -14.92 -27.96
N ALA A 128 -12.46 -14.21 -29.08
CA ALA A 128 -13.36 -14.62 -30.13
C ALA A 128 -13.07 -16.10 -30.43
N PRO A 129 -14.08 -16.98 -30.49
CA PRO A 129 -13.85 -18.32 -30.98
C PRO A 129 -13.45 -18.18 -32.44
N THR A 130 -12.16 -18.33 -32.72
CA THR A 130 -11.66 -18.50 -34.08
C THR A 130 -12.34 -19.76 -34.59
N LYS A 131 -13.40 -19.59 -35.40
CA LYS A 131 -14.00 -20.66 -36.16
C LYS A 131 -12.84 -21.34 -36.90
N GLN A 132 -12.51 -22.56 -36.49
CA GLN A 132 -11.73 -23.45 -37.32
C GLN A 132 -12.48 -23.57 -38.63
N ALA A 133 -11.91 -23.01 -39.70
CA ALA A 133 -12.37 -23.33 -41.04
C ALA A 133 -12.08 -24.82 -41.25
N GLU A 134 -13.12 -25.64 -41.15
CA GLU A 134 -13.13 -26.99 -41.69
C GLU A 134 -12.80 -26.89 -43.18
N HIS A 135 -11.53 -27.14 -43.51
CA HIS A 135 -11.12 -27.39 -44.87
C HIS A 135 -11.59 -28.81 -45.20
N VAL A 136 -12.83 -28.93 -45.67
CA VAL A 136 -13.36 -30.18 -46.21
C VAL A 136 -12.57 -30.52 -47.47
N ALA A 137 -11.66 -31.48 -47.34
CA ALA A 137 -11.14 -32.24 -48.47
C ALA A 137 -12.29 -33.08 -49.04
N GLY A 138 -12.64 -32.87 -50.30
CA GLY A 138 -13.68 -33.63 -50.98
C GLY A 138 -13.51 -33.51 -52.49
N GLY A 139 -12.76 -34.43 -53.08
CA GLY A 139 -12.64 -34.55 -54.52
C GLY A 139 -13.90 -35.10 -55.18
N LYS A 140 -14.05 -34.73 -56.45
CA LYS A 140 -14.47 -35.59 -57.57
C LYS A 140 -14.13 -34.89 -58.87
#